data_AF-A0AAV5BN80-F1
#
_entry.id   AF-A0AAV5BN80-F1
#
_cell.length_a   1.000
_cell.length_b   1.000
_cell.length_c   1.000
_cell.angle_alpha   90.00
_cell.angle_beta   90.00
_cell.angle_gamma   90.00
#
_symmetry.space_group_name_H-M   'P 1'
#
loop_
_entity.id
_entity.type
_entity.pdbx_description
1 polymer ?
#
loop_
_entity_poly.entity_id
_entity_poly.type
_entity_poly.pdbx_seq_one_letter_code
_entity_poly.pdbx_strand_id
1 'polypeptide(L)'
;MLQVVHSHLNELNILSCGFEKVELKWLPEFTKLTFEGWISFQDPLSFGSIPMLNAVSLSNACLSWHKMVVLSKFLSSISVQDLTLNFQSEKIWVQPEGAKGLVSVFHKLCSVSLIDLPEGCDLTWTMFILEAAPSLKLALRTNMCNIAKSQTLVPPTLLYVMQVWDHVCTMVTDEERRRRYSYSKKKGVEWKATDSKHQSLASFTIFNFQTEDYSIY
;
A
#
# COMPACT_ATOMS: atom_id res chain seq x y z
N MET A 1 17.59 -9.92 -13.31
CA MET A 1 18.01 -9.02 -12.21
C MET A 1 18.34 -7.66 -12.80
N LEU A 2 17.79 -6.57 -12.24
CA LEU A 2 18.09 -5.18 -12.62
C LEU A 2 18.98 -4.55 -11.54
N GLN A 3 20.05 -3.87 -11.93
CA GLN A 3 20.88 -3.09 -11.02
C GLN A 3 20.93 -1.64 -11.49
N VAL A 4 20.71 -0.70 -10.58
CA VAL A 4 20.67 0.73 -10.89
C VAL A 4 21.73 1.47 -10.08
N VAL A 5 22.61 2.17 -10.79
CA VAL A 5 23.63 3.08 -10.26
C VAL A 5 23.54 4.35 -11.10
N HIS A 6 23.20 5.48 -10.48
CA HIS A 6 23.02 6.74 -11.21
C HIS A 6 23.10 7.94 -10.26
N SER A 7 23.90 8.96 -10.59
CA SER A 7 24.12 10.12 -9.70
C SER A 7 22.91 11.04 -9.60
N HIS A 8 22.26 11.35 -10.73
CA HIS A 8 21.20 12.37 -10.81
C HIS A 8 19.79 11.80 -10.97
N LEU A 9 19.60 10.51 -10.72
CA LEU A 9 18.28 9.91 -10.91
C LEU A 9 17.41 10.31 -9.71
N ASN A 10 16.36 11.08 -9.97
CA ASN A 10 15.47 11.55 -8.92
C ASN A 10 14.25 10.65 -8.70
N GLU A 11 13.68 10.11 -9.78
CA GLU A 11 12.48 9.28 -9.77
C GLU A 11 12.67 8.03 -10.64
N LEU A 12 12.14 6.90 -10.19
CA LEU A 12 12.21 5.62 -10.88
C LEU A 12 10.85 4.93 -10.78
N ASN A 13 10.31 4.58 -11.95
CA ASN A 13 9.06 3.87 -12.09
C ASN A 13 9.34 2.52 -12.76
N ILE A 14 9.13 1.43 -12.03
CA ILE A 14 9.27 0.05 -12.53
C ILE A 14 7.87 -0.55 -12.56
N LEU A 15 7.27 -0.59 -13.74
CA LEU A 15 5.87 -0.98 -13.90
C LEU A 15 5.78 -2.25 -14.73
N SER A 16 5.06 -3.26 -14.22
CA SER A 16 4.80 -4.51 -14.94
C SER A 16 6.06 -5.18 -15.53
N CYS A 17 7.19 -5.05 -14.82
CA CYS A 17 8.47 -5.59 -15.28
C CYS A 17 8.72 -6.98 -14.67
N GLY A 18 9.11 -7.95 -15.51
CA GLY A 18 9.42 -9.32 -15.10
C GLY A 18 10.77 -9.50 -14.39
N PHE A 19 11.22 -8.53 -13.59
CA PHE A 19 12.48 -8.66 -12.85
C PHE A 19 12.29 -9.49 -11.59
N GLU A 20 13.09 -10.55 -11.46
CA GLU A 20 13.14 -11.36 -10.22
C GLU A 20 13.63 -10.57 -9.01
N LYS A 21 14.57 -9.64 -9.24
CA LYS A 21 15.13 -8.75 -8.23
C LYS A 21 15.61 -7.44 -8.85
N VAL A 22 15.36 -6.34 -8.15
CA VAL A 22 15.85 -5.00 -8.47
C VAL A 22 16.78 -4.52 -7.34
N GLU A 23 17.99 -4.08 -7.71
CA GLU A 23 18.98 -3.57 -6.76
C GLU A 23 19.28 -2.10 -7.03
N LEU A 24 18.89 -1.23 -6.10
CA LEU A 24 19.17 0.21 -6.16
C LEU A 24 20.46 0.47 -5.38
N LYS A 25 21.61 0.45 -6.06
CA LYS A 25 22.93 0.38 -5.40
C LYS A 25 23.43 1.73 -4.90
N TRP A 26 23.39 2.76 -5.75
CA TRP A 26 23.86 4.10 -5.41
C TRP A 26 23.08 5.15 -6.22
N LEU A 27 22.22 5.89 -5.54
CA LEU A 27 21.38 6.94 -6.13
C LEU A 27 21.26 8.11 -5.12
N PRO A 28 22.22 9.04 -5.08
CA PRO A 28 22.30 10.05 -4.02
C PRO A 28 21.15 11.07 -4.09
N GLU A 29 20.65 11.40 -5.28
CA GLU A 29 19.56 12.39 -5.49
C GLU A 29 18.16 11.76 -5.63
N PHE A 30 18.06 10.45 -5.40
CA PHE A 30 16.84 9.67 -5.61
C PHE A 30 15.82 9.89 -4.49
N THR A 31 14.63 10.33 -4.86
CA THR A 31 13.59 10.73 -3.90
C THR A 31 12.33 9.88 -3.97
N LYS A 32 12.03 9.31 -5.15
CA LYS A 32 10.75 8.64 -5.39
C LYS A 32 10.88 7.33 -6.15
N LEU A 33 10.31 6.27 -5.57
CA LEU A 33 10.20 4.96 -6.19
C LEU A 33 8.73 4.57 -6.39
N THR A 34 8.38 4.15 -7.60
CA THR A 34 7.19 3.36 -7.86
C THR A 34 7.60 1.97 -8.34
N PHE A 35 7.13 0.92 -7.66
CA PHE A 35 7.37 -0.45 -8.06
C PHE A 35 6.06 -1.23 -8.11
N GLU A 36 5.71 -1.69 -9.30
CA GLU A 36 4.46 -2.40 -9.57
C GLU A 36 4.69 -3.78 -10.19
N GLY A 37 3.94 -4.76 -9.69
CA GLY A 37 3.73 -6.04 -10.37
C GLY A 37 4.92 -6.98 -10.32
N TRP A 38 5.69 -6.97 -9.22
CA TRP A 38 6.85 -7.86 -9.09
C TRP A 38 6.46 -9.34 -9.00
N ILE A 39 7.30 -10.18 -9.62
CA ILE A 39 7.14 -11.64 -9.66
C ILE A 39 8.41 -12.27 -9.08
N SER A 40 8.51 -12.32 -7.75
CA SER A 40 9.69 -12.83 -7.05
C SER A 40 9.36 -13.85 -5.98
N PHE A 41 10.18 -14.89 -5.86
CA PHE A 41 10.13 -15.86 -4.77
C PHE A 41 10.81 -15.35 -3.49
N GLN A 42 11.56 -14.25 -3.60
CA GLN A 42 12.31 -13.60 -2.51
C GLN A 42 11.94 -12.12 -2.41
N ASP A 43 12.72 -11.35 -1.64
CA ASP A 43 12.55 -9.91 -1.54
C ASP A 43 12.85 -9.27 -2.92
N PRO A 44 11.86 -8.61 -3.55
CA PRO A 44 11.96 -8.17 -4.96
C PRO A 44 12.87 -6.94 -5.14
N LEU A 45 13.23 -6.27 -4.04
CA LEU A 45 13.95 -5.00 -4.04
C LEU A 45 15.01 -5.01 -2.94
N SER A 46 16.18 -4.45 -3.23
CA SER A 46 17.20 -4.15 -2.22
C SER A 46 17.75 -2.75 -2.41
N PHE A 47 17.97 -2.09 -1.28
CA PHE A 47 18.40 -0.71 -1.20
C PHE A 47 19.85 -0.63 -0.72
N GLY A 48 20.70 0.02 -1.50
CA GLY A 48 22.07 0.39 -1.16
C GLY A 48 22.12 1.79 -0.56
N SER A 49 23.03 2.64 -1.06
CA SER A 49 23.16 4.02 -0.59
C SER A 49 22.22 4.96 -1.35
N ILE A 50 21.13 5.35 -0.69
CA ILE A 50 20.01 6.14 -1.24
C ILE A 50 19.45 7.07 -0.15
N PRO A 51 20.23 8.10 0.23
CA PRO A 51 19.94 8.91 1.42
C PRO A 51 18.71 9.81 1.27
N MET A 52 18.28 10.13 0.04
CA MET A 52 17.18 11.07 -0.21
C MET A 52 15.82 10.42 -0.46
N LEU A 53 15.76 9.08 -0.51
CA LEU A 53 14.54 8.36 -0.82
C LEU A 53 13.53 8.54 0.32
N ASN A 54 12.41 9.18 0.02
CA ASN A 54 11.39 9.52 1.00
C ASN A 54 9.97 9.13 0.57
N ALA A 55 9.73 8.93 -0.73
CA ALA A 55 8.44 8.52 -1.28
C ALA A 55 8.54 7.14 -1.93
N VAL A 56 7.74 6.19 -1.43
CA VAL A 56 7.72 4.80 -1.93
C VAL A 56 6.30 4.38 -2.22
N SER A 57 6.05 3.96 -3.46
CA SER A 57 4.79 3.38 -3.91
C SER A 57 4.99 1.95 -4.35
N LEU A 58 4.28 1.03 -3.70
CA LEU A 58 4.34 -0.41 -3.95
C LEU A 58 2.96 -0.91 -4.36
N SER A 59 2.88 -1.56 -5.52
CA SER A 59 1.64 -2.09 -6.05
C SER A 59 1.81 -3.55 -6.47
N ASN A 60 0.95 -4.43 -5.98
CA ASN A 60 0.96 -5.82 -6.45
C ASN A 60 -0.38 -6.52 -6.25
N ALA A 61 -0.72 -7.40 -7.20
CA ALA A 61 -1.81 -8.35 -7.07
C ALA A 61 -1.42 -9.56 -6.19
N CYS A 62 -0.13 -9.83 -6.04
CA CYS A 62 0.47 -10.94 -5.30
C CYS A 62 -0.11 -12.34 -5.57
N LEU A 63 0.75 -13.17 -6.15
CA LEU A 63 0.43 -14.55 -6.49
C LEU A 63 0.33 -15.43 -5.23
N SER A 64 -0.30 -16.60 -5.39
CA SER A 64 -0.55 -17.55 -4.30
C SER A 64 0.72 -17.94 -3.54
N TRP A 65 1.84 -18.05 -4.26
CA TRP A 65 3.15 -18.42 -3.78
C TRP A 65 4.01 -17.27 -3.28
N HIS A 66 3.59 -16.01 -3.45
CA HIS A 66 4.31 -14.87 -2.87
C HIS A 66 4.29 -14.91 -1.34
N LYS A 67 5.46 -14.73 -0.73
CA LYS A 67 5.54 -14.43 0.70
C LYS A 67 4.98 -13.03 0.95
N MET A 68 4.44 -12.83 2.15
CA MET A 68 4.07 -11.48 2.58
C MET A 68 5.35 -10.65 2.78
N VAL A 69 5.26 -9.37 2.46
CA VAL A 69 6.33 -8.40 2.64
C VAL A 69 6.32 -7.93 4.09
N VAL A 70 7.44 -8.11 4.77
CA VAL A 70 7.72 -7.57 6.11
C VAL A 70 8.30 -6.17 5.91
N LEU A 71 7.50 -5.12 6.14
CA LEU A 71 7.87 -3.73 5.86
C LEU A 71 9.07 -3.28 6.68
N SER A 72 9.20 -3.69 7.95
CA SER A 72 10.35 -3.31 8.79
C SER A 72 11.68 -3.76 8.18
N LYS A 73 11.70 -4.96 7.59
CA LYS A 73 12.86 -5.52 6.88
C LYS A 73 13.00 -4.89 5.49
N PHE A 74 11.91 -4.77 4.76
CA PHE A 74 11.91 -4.32 3.37
C PHE A 74 12.39 -2.86 3.23
N LEU A 75 12.01 -2.00 4.18
CA LEU A 75 12.32 -0.59 4.19
C LEU A 75 13.42 -0.23 5.22
N SER A 76 14.12 -1.22 5.79
CA SER A 76 15.02 -1.03 6.95
C SER A 76 16.15 -0.03 6.73
N SER A 77 16.56 0.17 5.47
CA SER A 77 17.68 1.02 5.09
C SER A 77 17.27 2.44 4.68
N ILE A 78 15.98 2.77 4.73
CA ILE A 78 15.46 4.07 4.32
C ILE A 78 14.55 4.66 5.40
N SER A 79 14.35 5.97 5.37
CA SER A 79 13.42 6.67 6.25
C SER A 79 12.33 7.31 5.39
N VAL A 80 11.26 6.54 5.18
CA VAL A 80 10.14 6.92 4.33
C VAL A 80 9.27 7.98 5.00
N GLN A 81 8.83 8.96 4.22
CA GLN A 81 7.88 10.01 4.62
C GLN A 81 6.50 9.76 4.00
N ASP A 82 6.48 9.38 2.72
CA ASP A 82 5.27 9.09 1.96
C ASP A 82 5.27 7.61 1.52
N LEU A 83 4.31 6.83 2.04
CA LEU A 83 4.16 5.42 1.68
C LEU A 83 2.83 5.17 0.97
N THR A 84 2.86 4.52 -0.18
CA THR A 84 1.66 4.04 -0.88
C THR A 84 1.70 2.52 -1.02
N LEU A 85 0.64 1.85 -0.58
CA LEU A 85 0.46 0.41 -0.67
C LEU A 85 -0.82 0.12 -1.47
N ASN A 86 -0.67 -0.40 -2.67
CA ASN A 86 -1.77 -0.78 -3.55
C ASN A 86 -1.92 -2.31 -3.61
N PHE A 87 -3.09 -2.79 -3.19
CA PHE A 87 -3.46 -4.20 -3.12
C PHE A 87 -4.32 -4.57 -4.33
N GLN A 88 -3.70 -4.82 -5.49
CA GLN A 88 -4.42 -5.11 -6.75
C GLN A 88 -5.17 -6.47 -6.76
N SER A 89 -5.34 -7.12 -5.60
CA SER A 89 -6.13 -8.34 -5.43
C SER A 89 -6.60 -8.49 -3.97
N GLU A 90 -7.38 -9.54 -3.71
CA GLU A 90 -7.89 -9.87 -2.37
C GLU A 90 -6.81 -10.19 -1.33
N LYS A 91 -5.56 -10.38 -1.76
CA LYS A 91 -4.47 -10.68 -0.84
C LYS A 91 -3.85 -9.40 -0.30
N ILE A 92 -3.98 -9.21 1.00
CA ILE A 92 -3.10 -8.31 1.77
C ILE A 92 -1.70 -8.91 1.73
N TRP A 93 -0.83 -8.35 0.89
CA TRP A 93 0.53 -8.85 0.70
C TRP A 93 1.53 -8.27 1.70
N VAL A 94 1.09 -7.38 2.57
CA VAL A 94 1.87 -6.83 3.68
C VAL A 94 1.66 -7.70 4.91
N GLN A 95 2.75 -8.11 5.54
CA GLN A 95 2.70 -8.83 6.81
C GLN A 95 2.44 -7.84 7.95
N PRO A 96 1.42 -8.07 8.79
CA PRO A 96 1.28 -7.32 10.03
C PRO A 96 2.47 -7.56 10.98
N GLU A 97 2.97 -6.49 11.60
CA GLU A 97 4.13 -6.52 12.47
C GLU A 97 3.87 -5.83 13.81
N GLY A 98 4.63 -6.17 14.84
CA GLY A 98 4.57 -5.41 16.09
C GLY A 98 5.23 -4.03 15.93
N ALA A 99 4.63 -3.00 16.53
CA ALA A 99 5.07 -1.60 16.40
C ALA A 99 6.58 -1.40 16.65
N LYS A 100 7.19 -2.14 17.59
CA LYS A 100 8.63 -2.04 17.93
C LYS A 100 9.56 -2.13 16.73
N GLY A 101 9.25 -2.98 15.74
CA GLY A 101 10.09 -3.15 14.55
C GLY A 101 9.89 -2.05 13.51
N LEU A 102 8.72 -1.44 13.47
CA LEU A 102 8.34 -0.45 12.47
C LEU A 102 8.61 0.99 12.89
N VAL A 103 8.73 1.27 14.19
CA VAL A 103 9.06 2.62 14.69
C VAL A 103 10.34 3.16 14.05
N SER A 104 11.38 2.34 13.87
CA SER A 104 12.63 2.76 13.24
C SER A 104 12.44 3.19 11.78
N VAL A 105 11.52 2.55 11.05
CA VAL A 105 11.22 2.86 9.64
C VAL A 105 10.25 4.02 9.52
N PHE A 106 9.23 4.07 10.38
CA PHE A 106 8.08 4.98 10.28
C PHE A 106 8.16 6.21 11.20
N HIS A 107 9.26 6.42 11.93
CA HIS A 107 9.43 7.62 12.77
C HIS A 107 9.28 8.95 12.01
N LYS A 108 9.56 8.99 10.69
CA LYS A 108 9.34 10.15 9.81
C LYS A 108 8.14 10.02 8.88
N LEU A 109 7.40 8.91 8.94
CA LEU A 109 6.26 8.68 8.09
C LEU A 109 5.18 9.72 8.42
N CYS A 110 4.87 10.57 7.45
CA CYS A 110 3.90 11.65 7.59
C CYS A 110 2.66 11.42 6.74
N SER A 111 2.75 10.58 5.71
CA SER A 111 1.65 10.21 4.84
C SER A 111 1.68 8.71 4.55
N VAL A 112 0.53 8.06 4.67
CA VAL A 112 0.35 6.73 4.12
C VAL A 112 -0.96 6.63 3.37
N SER A 113 -0.92 6.03 2.19
CA SER A 113 -2.05 5.76 1.32
C SER A 113 -2.21 4.26 1.11
N LEU A 114 -3.34 3.72 1.55
CA LEU A 114 -3.73 2.34 1.24
C LEU A 114 -4.74 2.38 0.10
N ILE A 115 -4.48 1.63 -0.96
CA ILE A 115 -5.22 1.64 -2.22
C ILE A 115 -5.70 0.23 -2.56
N ASP A 116 -6.90 0.11 -3.13
CA ASP A 116 -7.51 -1.14 -3.59
C ASP A 116 -7.61 -2.22 -2.49
N LEU A 117 -7.97 -1.83 -1.27
CA LEU A 117 -8.11 -2.78 -0.17
C LEU A 117 -9.14 -3.89 -0.48
N PRO A 118 -8.89 -5.15 -0.05
CA PRO A 118 -9.85 -6.23 -0.23
C PRO A 118 -11.20 -5.95 0.43
N GLU A 119 -12.28 -6.40 -0.21
CA GLU A 119 -13.61 -6.38 0.38
C GLU A 119 -13.68 -7.26 1.65
N GLY A 120 -14.38 -6.77 2.67
CA GLY A 120 -14.48 -7.43 3.98
C GLY A 120 -13.21 -7.33 4.84
N CYS A 121 -12.24 -6.52 4.42
CA CYS A 121 -10.98 -6.32 5.14
C CYS A 121 -11.18 -5.38 6.35
N ASP A 122 -11.01 -5.92 7.55
CA ASP A 122 -11.06 -5.15 8.79
C ASP A 122 -9.87 -4.19 8.90
N LEU A 123 -10.13 -2.90 9.13
CA LEU A 123 -9.06 -1.89 9.28
C LEU A 123 -8.15 -2.13 10.49
N THR A 124 -8.50 -3.04 11.41
CA THR A 124 -7.65 -3.42 12.54
C THR A 124 -6.24 -3.84 12.12
N TRP A 125 -6.05 -4.46 10.94
CA TRP A 125 -4.70 -4.81 10.48
C TRP A 125 -3.86 -3.56 10.19
N THR A 126 -4.44 -2.40 9.91
CA THR A 126 -3.68 -1.16 9.65
C THR A 126 -3.14 -0.50 10.92
N MET A 127 -3.61 -0.95 12.10
CA MET A 127 -3.26 -0.35 13.39
C MET A 127 -1.76 -0.44 13.67
N PHE A 128 -1.05 -1.47 13.19
CA PHE A 128 0.40 -1.52 13.40
C PHE A 128 1.15 -0.40 12.68
N ILE A 129 0.63 0.11 11.55
CA ILE A 129 1.22 1.25 10.83
C ILE A 129 1.00 2.51 11.64
N LEU A 130 -0.23 2.68 12.14
CA LEU A 130 -0.61 3.80 12.99
C LEU A 130 0.22 3.84 14.26
N GLU A 131 0.23 2.75 15.04
CA GLU A 131 0.97 2.64 16.30
C GLU A 131 2.49 2.91 16.15
N ALA A 132 3.07 2.62 14.99
CA ALA A 132 4.49 2.81 14.73
C ALA A 132 4.87 4.20 14.17
N ALA A 133 3.89 5.03 13.79
CA ALA A 133 4.12 6.25 13.02
C ALA A 133 3.60 7.50 13.77
N PRO A 134 4.38 8.08 14.70
CA PRO A 134 3.92 9.16 15.57
C PRO A 134 3.65 10.48 14.84
N SER A 135 4.18 10.66 13.63
CA SER A 135 3.99 11.89 12.82
C SER A 135 2.92 11.72 11.73
N LEU A 136 2.21 10.60 11.74
CA LEU A 136 1.38 10.18 10.62
C LEU A 136 0.11 11.00 10.49
N LYS A 137 -0.15 11.43 9.25
CA LYS A 137 -1.47 11.81 8.76
C LYS A 137 -1.92 10.67 7.85
N LEU A 138 -2.95 9.94 8.25
CA LEU A 138 -3.41 8.77 7.51
C LEU A 138 -4.50 9.18 6.51
N ALA A 139 -4.27 8.88 5.23
CA ALA A 139 -5.26 9.01 4.17
C ALA A 139 -5.54 7.63 3.56
N LEU A 140 -6.68 7.04 3.90
CA LEU A 140 -7.14 5.78 3.30
C LEU A 140 -7.91 6.12 2.03
N ARG A 141 -7.38 5.70 0.86
CA ARG A 141 -7.99 5.95 -0.45
C ARG A 141 -8.34 4.64 -1.12
N THR A 142 -9.56 4.16 -0.93
CA THR A 142 -10.11 3.10 -1.78
C THR A 142 -10.49 3.74 -3.14
N ASN A 143 -10.02 3.16 -4.25
CA ASN A 143 -10.39 3.68 -5.57
C ASN A 143 -11.79 3.19 -5.96
N MET A 144 -12.52 4.13 -6.56
CA MET A 144 -13.68 3.91 -7.42
C MET A 144 -13.17 3.97 -8.88
N CYS A 145 -13.50 2.99 -9.71
CA CYS A 145 -13.16 3.01 -11.13
C CYS A 145 -14.22 3.78 -11.95
N ASN A 146 -13.79 4.82 -12.67
CA ASN A 146 -14.60 5.57 -13.63
C ASN A 146 -14.49 4.96 -15.04
N ILE A 147 -15.50 4.20 -15.46
CA ILE A 147 -15.84 4.10 -16.90
C ILE A 147 -17.20 4.77 -17.07
N ALA A 148 -17.11 6.07 -17.39
CA ALA A 148 -18.12 7.02 -17.87
C ALA A 148 -19.61 6.70 -17.64
N LYS A 149 -20.30 7.61 -16.92
CA LYS A 149 -21.52 8.26 -17.46
C LYS A 149 -21.79 9.61 -16.80
N SER A 150 -21.82 10.63 -17.68
CA SER A 150 -22.46 11.95 -17.58
C SER A 150 -22.02 12.91 -16.47
N GLN A 151 -21.29 13.94 -16.91
CA GLN A 151 -20.97 15.18 -16.19
C GLN A 151 -22.22 15.88 -15.65
N THR A 152 -22.12 16.41 -14.42
CA THR A 152 -22.73 17.70 -14.07
C THR A 152 -21.73 18.51 -13.23
N LEU A 153 -21.50 19.75 -13.63
CA LEU A 153 -20.67 20.71 -12.89
C LEU A 153 -21.42 21.19 -11.64
N VAL A 154 -20.78 21.11 -10.48
CA VAL A 154 -21.29 21.72 -9.24
C VAL A 154 -20.27 22.77 -8.77
N PRO A 155 -20.68 24.00 -8.39
CA PRO A 155 -19.76 25.11 -8.14
C PRO A 155 -19.06 25.03 -6.78
N PRO A 156 -17.93 25.74 -6.60
CA PRO A 156 -17.07 25.58 -5.43
C PRO A 156 -17.51 26.53 -4.31
N THR A 157 -18.41 26.10 -3.45
CA THR A 157 -18.55 26.71 -2.11
C THR A 157 -19.26 25.80 -1.14
N LEU A 158 -18.64 25.63 0.04
CA LEU A 158 -19.12 24.97 1.26
C LEU A 158 -19.10 23.43 1.24
N LEU A 159 -18.00 22.97 1.84
CA LEU A 159 -17.64 21.65 2.34
C LEU A 159 -18.76 21.01 3.18
N TYR A 160 -19.63 20.23 2.55
CA TYR A 160 -20.30 19.07 3.13
C TYR A 160 -20.95 18.30 1.98
N VAL A 161 -20.37 17.19 1.55
CA VAL A 161 -21.07 16.25 0.66
C VAL A 161 -20.66 14.82 1.01
N MET A 162 -21.53 14.13 1.77
CA MET A 162 -21.69 12.68 1.66
C MET A 162 -22.30 12.41 0.28
N GLN A 163 -21.53 11.83 -0.63
CA GLN A 163 -22.04 11.12 -1.80
C GLN A 163 -21.13 9.91 -2.09
N VAL A 164 -21.72 8.72 -2.00
CA VAL A 164 -21.16 7.38 -2.18
C VAL A 164 -21.50 6.89 -3.58
N TRP A 165 -20.51 6.38 -4.33
CA TRP A 165 -20.72 5.70 -5.62
C TRP A 165 -19.65 4.61 -5.84
N ASP A 166 -20.01 3.52 -6.53
CA ASP A 166 -19.27 2.24 -6.70
C ASP A 166 -18.59 2.06 -8.08
N HIS A 167 -17.49 1.27 -8.16
CA HIS A 167 -17.26 0.14 -9.12
C HIS A 167 -15.89 -0.57 -8.91
N VAL A 168 -15.87 -1.91 -9.00
CA VAL A 168 -14.71 -2.83 -9.08
C VAL A 168 -13.94 -2.67 -10.41
N CYS A 169 -12.95 -1.78 -10.54
CA CYS A 169 -11.91 -2.02 -11.56
C CYS A 169 -10.51 -1.72 -11.06
N THR A 170 -9.77 -2.80 -10.82
CA THR A 170 -8.30 -3.02 -10.87
C THR A 170 -8.01 -4.32 -10.14
N MET A 171 -8.79 -4.61 -9.10
CA MET A 171 -8.84 -5.88 -8.40
C MET A 171 -9.34 -6.99 -9.34
N VAL A 172 -8.50 -7.98 -9.63
CA VAL A 172 -8.94 -9.15 -10.39
C VAL A 172 -9.72 -10.09 -9.47
N THR A 173 -11.04 -9.99 -9.54
CA THR A 173 -12.01 -10.81 -8.80
C THR A 173 -12.47 -12.04 -9.61
N ASP A 174 -12.36 -12.01 -10.94
CA ASP A 174 -12.75 -13.11 -11.82
C ASP A 174 -12.02 -14.43 -11.50
N GLU A 175 -12.77 -15.48 -11.17
CA GLU A 175 -12.21 -16.76 -10.73
C GLU A 175 -11.35 -17.44 -11.79
N GLU A 176 -11.76 -17.41 -13.07
CA GLU A 176 -11.00 -18.07 -14.13
C GLU A 176 -9.66 -17.40 -14.36
N ARG A 177 -9.64 -16.06 -14.42
CA ARG A 177 -8.45 -15.24 -14.53
C ARG A 177 -7.55 -15.41 -13.31
N ARG A 178 -8.13 -15.46 -12.11
CA ARG A 178 -7.38 -15.73 -10.85
C ARG A 178 -6.73 -17.11 -10.89
N ARG A 179 -7.44 -18.16 -11.34
CA ARG A 179 -6.86 -19.50 -11.51
C ARG A 179 -5.76 -19.50 -12.58
N ARG A 180 -6.01 -18.89 -13.74
CA ARG A 180 -5.08 -18.81 -14.86
C ARG A 180 -3.76 -18.14 -14.48
N TYR A 181 -3.82 -17.07 -13.70
CA TYR A 181 -2.64 -16.32 -13.27
C TYR A 181 -2.15 -16.68 -11.87
N SER A 182 -2.70 -17.73 -11.24
CA SER A 182 -2.29 -18.20 -9.91
C SER A 182 -2.40 -17.16 -8.79
N TYR A 183 -3.47 -16.36 -8.79
CA TYR A 183 -3.72 -15.35 -7.76
C TYR A 183 -4.07 -16.03 -6.42
N SER A 184 -3.70 -15.40 -5.31
CA SER A 184 -3.97 -16.00 -4.00
C SER A 184 -5.45 -15.89 -3.64
N LYS A 185 -6.01 -16.99 -3.14
CA LYS A 185 -7.37 -17.06 -2.56
C LYS A 185 -7.42 -16.67 -1.07
N LYS A 186 -6.28 -16.44 -0.42
CA LYS A 186 -6.23 -16.06 1.00
C LYS A 186 -6.46 -14.55 1.12
N LYS A 187 -7.54 -14.15 1.79
CA LYS A 187 -7.96 -12.75 1.97
C LYS A 187 -7.08 -11.94 2.94
N GLY A 188 -6.27 -12.58 3.78
CA GLY A 188 -5.41 -11.87 4.73
C GLY A 188 -5.25 -12.64 6.05
N VAL A 189 -4.69 -11.96 7.05
CA VAL A 189 -4.45 -12.48 8.40
C VAL A 189 -5.38 -11.78 9.38
N GLU A 190 -6.01 -12.53 10.28
CA GLU A 190 -6.71 -11.97 11.43
C GLU A 190 -5.68 -11.28 12.35
N TRP A 191 -5.80 -9.97 12.54
CA TRP A 191 -4.96 -9.20 13.45
C TRP A 191 -5.79 -8.73 14.64
N LYS A 192 -5.26 -8.89 15.85
CA LYS A 192 -5.84 -8.29 17.05
C LYS A 192 -5.05 -7.03 17.37
N ALA A 193 -5.67 -5.87 17.18
CA ALA A 193 -5.08 -4.62 17.64
C ALA A 193 -4.88 -4.66 19.15
N THR A 194 -3.79 -4.05 19.59
CA THR A 194 -3.60 -3.66 20.98
C THR A 194 -4.41 -2.39 21.25
N ASP A 195 -4.95 -2.22 22.47
CA ASP A 195 -5.76 -1.06 22.92
C ASP A 195 -4.99 0.28 22.97
N SER A 196 -3.99 0.44 22.12
CA SER A 196 -3.07 1.57 22.10
C SER A 196 -3.79 2.83 21.64
N LYS A 197 -3.94 3.80 22.54
CA LYS A 197 -4.40 5.15 22.19
C LYS A 197 -3.32 5.87 21.39
N HIS A 198 -3.55 6.12 20.10
CA HIS A 198 -2.64 6.90 19.28
C HIS A 198 -2.73 8.39 19.64
N GLN A 199 -1.66 8.96 20.21
CA GLN A 199 -1.68 10.32 20.78
C GLN A 199 -1.46 11.45 19.75
N SER A 200 -1.08 11.11 18.51
CA SER A 200 -0.58 12.11 17.53
C SER A 200 -1.29 12.07 16.17
N LEU A 201 -2.44 11.39 16.05
CA LEU A 201 -3.14 11.27 14.76
C LEU A 201 -3.84 12.59 14.46
N ALA A 202 -3.19 13.45 13.65
CA ALA A 202 -3.72 14.77 13.35
C ALA A 202 -4.89 14.73 12.34
N SER A 203 -4.91 13.73 11.47
CA SER A 203 -5.99 13.52 10.49
C SER A 203 -6.09 12.03 10.16
N PHE A 204 -7.31 11.51 10.21
CA PHE A 204 -7.66 10.16 9.78
C PHE A 204 -8.80 10.30 8.78
N THR A 205 -8.51 10.07 7.51
CA THR A 205 -9.50 10.21 6.46
C THR A 205 -9.74 8.85 5.83
N ILE A 206 -10.94 8.31 6.04
CA ILE A 206 -11.45 7.15 5.33
C ILE A 206 -12.34 7.65 4.19
N PHE A 207 -12.03 7.23 2.97
CA PHE A 207 -12.96 7.29 1.85
C PHE A 207 -13.54 5.89 1.60
N ASN A 208 -14.86 5.79 1.40
CA ASN A 208 -15.60 4.60 0.94
C ASN A 208 -15.24 3.27 1.66
N PHE A 209 -15.67 3.13 2.93
CA PHE A 209 -15.53 1.89 3.72
C PHE A 209 -16.90 1.34 4.08
N GLN A 210 -17.12 0.04 3.84
CA GLN A 210 -18.35 -0.68 4.20
C GLN A 210 -17.99 -1.96 4.95
N THR A 211 -18.56 -2.14 6.14
CA THR A 211 -18.46 -3.38 6.92
C THR A 211 -19.62 -4.31 6.54
N GLU A 212 -19.35 -5.61 6.36
CA GLU A 212 -20.42 -6.60 6.27
C GLU A 212 -21.05 -6.79 7.66
N ASP A 213 -22.27 -6.30 7.83
CA ASP A 213 -23.12 -6.73 8.94
C ASP A 213 -23.58 -8.18 8.63
N TYR A 214 -23.00 -9.15 9.32
CA TYR A 214 -23.62 -10.48 9.43
C TYR A 214 -24.87 -10.34 10.31
N SER A 215 -25.97 -9.87 9.73
CA SER A 215 -27.30 -10.13 10.32
C SER A 215 -27.59 -11.61 10.13
N ILE A 216 -27.34 -12.38 11.18
CA ILE A 216 -27.79 -13.75 11.34
C ILE A 216 -29.32 -13.73 11.30
N TYR A 217 -29.90 -14.35 10.26
CA TYR A 217 -31.31 -14.75 10.24
C TYR A 217 -31.40 -16.26 10.08
#